data_AF-A0A832GGD4-F1
#
_entry.id   AF-A0A832GGD4-F1
#
_cell.length_a   1.000
_cell.length_b   1.000
_cell.length_c   1.000
_cell.angle_alpha   90.00
_cell.angle_beta   90.00
_cell.angle_gamma   90.00
#
_symmetry.space_group_name_H-M   'P 1'
#
loop_
_entity.id
_entity.type
_entity.pdbx_description
1 polymer ?
#
loop_
_entity_poly.entity_id
_entity_poly.type
_entity_poly.pdbx_seq_one_letter_code
_entity_poly.pdbx_strand_id
1 'polypeptide(L)' 'MDEAVAPDQYRCRTEADAPEVDGEFYVRADVPLEPGTFITATVTDAAEYDLVGTLADTSIASKAAPCATV' A
#
# COMPACT_ATOMS: atom_id res chain seq x y z
N MET A 1 13.58 -2.80 -14.40
CA MET A 1 12.48 -1.95 -14.86
C MET A 1 11.70 -1.62 -13.61
N ASP A 2 12.19 -0.62 -12.87
CA ASP A 2 11.53 -0.09 -11.70
C ASP A 2 10.37 0.77 -12.23
N GLU A 3 9.19 0.16 -12.35
CA GLU A 3 7.97 0.89 -12.69
C GLU A 3 7.79 1.95 -11.60
N ALA A 4 7.84 3.21 -12.00
CA ALA A 4 7.82 4.34 -11.07
C ALA A 4 6.43 4.40 -10.43
N VAL A 5 6.32 3.78 -9.25
CA VAL A 5 5.17 3.88 -8.37
C VAL A 5 4.88 5.37 -8.17
N ALA A 6 3.67 5.81 -8.53
CA ALA A 6 3.26 7.21 -8.40
C ALA A 6 3.46 7.70 -6.96
N PRO A 7 3.71 9.00 -6.71
CA PRO A 7 4.01 9.51 -5.38
C PRO A 7 2.93 9.22 -4.32
N ASP A 8 1.70 8.95 -4.76
CA ASP A 8 0.54 8.64 -3.90
C ASP A 8 0.15 7.14 -3.90
N GLN A 9 1.04 6.28 -4.39
CA GLN A 9 0.83 4.83 -4.45
C GLN A 9 1.79 4.10 -3.52
N TYR A 10 1.24 3.20 -2.71
CA TYR A 10 1.94 2.43 -1.71
C TYR A 10 1.91 0.95 -2.09
N ARG A 11 3.04 0.29 -1.87
CA ARG A 11 3.18 -1.14 -2.13
C ARG A 11 2.90 -1.89 -0.84
N CYS A 12 1.88 -2.72 -0.88
CA CYS A 12 1.35 -3.49 0.23
C CYS A 12 1.24 -4.97 -0.17
N ARG A 13 0.89 -5.80 0.81
CA ARG A 13 0.54 -7.21 0.62
C ARG A 13 -0.74 -7.49 1.39
N THR A 14 -1.58 -8.40 0.90
CA THR A 14 -2.73 -8.85 1.68
C THR A 14 -2.33 -9.95 2.65
N GLU A 15 -3.21 -10.29 3.60
CA GLU A 15 -2.96 -11.38 4.56
C GLU A 15 -2.85 -12.76 3.87
N ALA A 16 -3.41 -12.88 2.66
CA ALA A 16 -3.43 -14.10 1.89
C ALA A 16 -2.20 -14.28 0.97
N ASP A 17 -1.41 -13.22 0.77
CA ASP A 17 -0.26 -13.24 -0.14
C ASP A 17 1.02 -13.72 0.55
N ALA A 18 1.66 -14.76 0.00
CA ALA A 18 2.95 -15.25 0.43
C ALA A 18 4.09 -14.35 -0.09
N PRO A 19 5.17 -14.17 0.70
CA PRO A 19 6.32 -13.40 0.26
C PRO A 19 6.97 -14.04 -0.98
N GLU A 20 7.24 -13.22 -1.99
CA GLU A 20 8.02 -13.55 -3.21
C GLU A 20 7.33 -14.49 -4.22
N VAL A 21 6.12 -14.96 -3.92
CA VAL A 21 5.37 -15.89 -4.80
C VAL A 21 4.07 -15.27 -5.30
N ASP A 22 3.39 -14.49 -4.45
CA ASP A 22 2.14 -13.82 -4.81
C ASP A 22 2.36 -12.37 -5.29
N GLY A 23 1.34 -11.83 -5.97
CA GLY A 23 1.36 -10.52 -6.60
C GLY A 23 1.49 -9.36 -5.62
N GLU A 24 1.82 -8.18 -6.14
CA GLU A 24 1.93 -6.98 -5.30
C GLU A 24 0.59 -6.24 -5.24
N PHE A 25 0.24 -5.73 -4.06
CA PHE A 25 -0.97 -4.94 -3.88
C PHE A 25 -0.61 -3.45 -3.82
N TYR A 26 -1.05 -2.69 -4.82
CA TYR A 26 -0.81 -1.27 -4.92
C TYR A 26 -2.01 -0.47 -4.40
N VAL A 27 -1.81 0.25 -3.29
CA VAL A 27 -2.84 1.07 -2.67
C VAL A 27 -2.58 2.54 -2.94
N ARG A 28 -3.56 3.24 -3.52
CA ARG A 28 -3.53 4.71 -3.59
C ARG A 28 -4.09 5.32 -2.32
N ALA A 29 -3.36 6.27 -1.75
CA ALA A 29 -3.77 7.00 -0.56
C ALA A 29 -3.30 8.45 -0.64
N ASP A 30 -4.22 9.39 -0.41
CA ASP A 30 -3.92 10.83 -0.30
C ASP A 30 -3.23 11.22 1.02
N VAL A 31 -2.91 10.22 1.85
CA VAL A 31 -2.30 10.35 3.17
C VAL A 31 -0.99 9.58 3.24
N PRO A 32 0.00 10.06 4.00
CA PRO A 32 1.25 9.34 4.21
C PRO A 32 1.00 8.04 4.98
N LEU A 33 1.39 6.90 4.40
CA LEU A 33 1.34 5.60 5.06
C LEU A 33 2.76 5.15 5.45
N GLU A 34 2.91 4.66 6.67
CA GLU A 34 4.17 4.09 7.13
C GLU A 34 4.26 2.59 6.87
N PRO A 35 5.40 2.08 6.36
CA PRO A 35 5.62 0.66 6.18
C PRO A 35 5.52 -0.09 7.52
N GLY A 36 4.80 -1.22 7.52
CA GLY A 36 4.52 -2.00 8.73
C GLY A 36 3.21 -1.65 9.43
N THR A 37 2.49 -0.64 8.95
CA THR A 37 1.14 -0.31 9.42
C THR A 37 0.11 -1.24 8.77
N PHE A 38 -0.81 -1.77 9.56
CA PHE A 38 -1.98 -2.47 9.04
C PHE A 38 -3.03 -1.45 8.58
N ILE A 39 -3.41 -1.57 7.32
CA ILE A 39 -4.39 -0.70 6.67
C ILE A 39 -5.55 -1.52 6.13
N THR A 40 -6.72 -0.89 6.01
CA THR A 40 -7.85 -1.46 5.27
C THR A 40 -7.97 -0.73 3.94
N ALA A 41 -7.89 -1.46 2.85
CA ALA A 41 -8.03 -0.94 1.50
C ALA A 41 -9.09 -1.75 0.73
N THR A 42 -9.73 -1.09 -0.22
CA THR A 42 -10.70 -1.72 -1.13
C THR A 42 -10.04 -1.90 -2.49
N VAL A 43 -10.04 -3.12 -2.99
CA VAL A 43 -9.56 -3.43 -4.35
C VAL A 43 -10.57 -2.85 -5.33
N THR A 44 -10.10 -1.97 -6.22
CA THR A 44 -10.93 -1.33 -7.24
C THR A 44 -10.63 -1.85 -8.64
N ASP A 45 -9.40 -2.33 -8.86
CA ASP A 45 -8.94 -2.85 -10.14
C ASP A 45 -7.86 -3.92 -9.93
N ALA A 46 -7.55 -4.69 -10.97
CA ALA A 46 -6.52 -5.72 -10.94
C ALA A 46 -5.82 -5.76 -12.30
N ALA A 47 -4.49 -5.78 -12.29
CA ALA A 47 -3.65 -5.79 -13.48
C ALA A 47 -2.81 -7.08 -13.51
N GLU A 48 -3.16 -8.01 -14.40
CA GLU A 48 -2.55 -9.36 -14.54
C GLU A 48 -2.43 -10.14 -13.23
N TYR A 49 -1.39 -9.86 -12.43
CA TYR A 49 -1.08 -10.51 -11.16
C TYR A 49 -1.09 -9.53 -9.98
N ASP A 50 -1.10 -8.23 -10.26
CA ASP A 50 -1.09 -7.16 -9.27
C ASP A 50 -2.50 -6.68 -8.96
N LEU A 51 -2.74 -6.36 -7.70
CA LEU A 51 -4.00 -5.79 -7.26
C LEU A 51 -3.83 -4.27 -7.12
N VAL A 52 -4.86 -3.51 -7.48
CA VAL A 52 -4.87 -2.05 -7.30
C VAL A 52 -6.09 -1.66 -6.49
N GLY A 53 -5.87 -0.85 -5.46
CA GLY A 53 -6.93 -0.45 -4.54
C GLY A 53 -6.77 0.97 -4.04
N THR A 54 -7.78 1.41 -3.31
CA THR A 54 -7.80 2.69 -2.62
C THR A 54 -7.93 2.47 -1.12
N LEU A 55 -7.31 3.32 -0.32
CA LEU A 55 -7.44 3.29 1.12
C LEU A 55 -8.92 3.46 1.52
N ALA A 56 -9.47 2.50 2.26
CA ALA A 56 -10.87 2.52 2.70
C ALA A 56 -11.03 3.29 4.01
N ASP A 57 -10.01 3.24 4.88
CA ASP A 57 -10.00 3.93 6.15
C ASP A 57 -8.91 5.01 6.18
N THR A 58 -9.34 6.27 6.17
CA THR A 58 -8.44 7.43 6.28
C THR A 58 -8.07 7.78 7.73
N SER A 59 -8.55 7.03 8.73
CA SER A 59 -8.31 7.34 10.15
C SER A 59 -6.91 6.90 10.61
N ILE A 60 -6.31 5.91 9.92
CA ILE A 60 -4.96 5.39 10.23
C ILE A 60 -3.82 6.32 9.77
N ALA A 61 -4.13 7.34 8.97
CA ALA A 61 -3.19 8.36 8.47
C ALA A 61 -2.45 9.12 9.58
N SER A 62 -3.02 9.17 10.79
CA SER A 62 -2.57 10.09 11.83
C SER A 62 -1.49 9.53 12.75
N LYS A 63 -1.04 8.29 12.53
CA LYS A 63 -0.01 7.63 13.37
C LYS A 63 1.35 7.50 12.68
N ALA A 64 1.56 8.25 11.60
CA ALA A 64 2.88 8.42 11.00
C ALA A 64 3.67 9.48 11.77
N ALA A 65 4.25 9.11 12.91
CA ALA A 65 5.29 9.94 13.53
C ALA A 65 6.53 9.83 12.64
N PRO A 66 7.18 10.93 12.22
CA PRO A 66 8.30 10.84 11.29
C PRO A 66 9.40 9.99 11.92
N CYS A 67 9.56 8.76 11.40
CA CYS A 67 10.66 7.88 11.76
C CYS A 67 11.97 8.64 11.49
N ALA A 68 12.69 8.90 12.58
CA ALA A 68 13.75 9.87 12.67
C ALA A 68 14.91 9.59 11.70
N THR A 69 15.37 10.66 11.04
CA THR A 69 16.74 10.76 10.53
C THR A 69 17.70 10.50 11.69
N VAL A 70 18.57 9.51 11.53
CA VAL A 70 19.83 9.36 12.28
C VAL A 70 20.99 9.62 11.34
#